data_AF-A0A9E6X9Z7-F1
#
_entry.id   AF-A0A9E6X9Z7-F1
#
_cell.length_a   1.000
_cell.length_b   1.000
_cell.length_c   1.000
_cell.angle_alpha   90.00
_cell.angle_beta   90.00
_cell.angle_gamma   90.00
#
_symmetry.space_group_name_H-M   'P 1'
#
loop_
_entity.id
_entity.type
_entity.pdbx_description
1 polymer ?
#
loop_
_entity_poly.entity_id
_entity_poly.type
_entity_poly.pdbx_seq_one_letter_code
_entity_poly.pdbx_strand_id
1 'polypeptide(L)'
;MIGPKFAKPTPTEEARAYDAATFRDHGVCVRCLRVHPIWGVNRDHRKGRGVGGLTVVENLQLLCGSGTTGCHGWKSSHPAEALTSGYAVPGYADPLVWPARRWVTTVMGTVRQVWVLYRHDGTWDEITDKDAVWRMQGEA
;
A
#
# COMPACT_ATOMS: atom_id res chain seq x y z
N MET A 1 2.94 22.37 -7.14
CA MET A 1 3.18 22.73 -5.73
C MET A 1 3.91 21.58 -5.05
N ILE A 2 5.00 21.86 -4.34
CA ILE A 2 5.69 20.85 -3.52
C ILE A 2 4.88 20.76 -2.23
N GLY A 3 4.21 19.62 -1.99
CA GLY A 3 3.42 19.39 -0.78
C GLY A 3 4.24 19.56 0.51
N PRO A 4 3.58 19.69 1.67
CA PRO A 4 4.26 19.85 2.95
C PRO A 4 5.29 18.73 3.17
N LYS A 5 6.52 19.11 3.55
CA LYS A 5 7.55 18.16 3.95
C LYS A 5 7.14 17.58 5.30
N PHE A 6 6.52 16.40 5.30
CA PHE A 6 6.30 15.63 6.51
C PHE A 6 7.65 15.33 7.17
N ALA A 7 7.72 15.49 8.49
CA ALA A 7 8.91 15.14 9.24
C ALA A 7 9.22 13.66 9.02
N LYS A 8 10.51 13.35 8.82
CA LYS A 8 10.93 11.96 8.66
C LYS A 8 10.68 11.23 10.00
N PRO A 9 10.02 10.04 9.99
CA PRO A 9 9.81 9.27 11.20
C PRO A 9 11.15 8.85 11.83
N THR A 10 11.16 8.82 13.16
CA THR A 10 12.24 8.24 13.96
C THR A 10 12.31 6.72 13.75
N PRO A 11 13.44 6.06 14.06
CA PRO A 11 13.55 4.60 13.93
C PRO A 11 12.47 3.83 14.69
N THR A 12 12.06 4.32 15.87
CA THR A 12 10.97 3.70 16.66
C THR A 12 9.62 3.85 15.96
N GLU A 13 9.34 4.99 15.35
CA GLU A 13 8.11 5.19 14.56
C GLU A 13 8.11 4.34 13.29
N GLU A 14 9.26 4.20 12.61
CA GLU A 14 9.39 3.29 11.47
C GLU A 14 9.13 1.83 11.86
N ALA A 15 9.66 1.39 13.01
CA ALA A 15 9.43 0.04 13.53
C ALA A 15 7.94 -0.19 13.81
N ARG A 16 7.28 0.74 14.51
CA ARG A 16 5.83 0.69 14.74
C ARG A 16 5.03 0.67 13.43
N ALA A 17 5.47 1.44 12.43
CA ALA A 17 4.80 1.46 11.14
C ALA A 17 4.89 0.11 10.41
N TYR A 18 6.04 -0.55 10.48
CA TYR A 18 6.20 -1.90 9.94
C TYR A 18 5.32 -2.92 10.65
N ASP A 19 5.23 -2.88 11.98
CA ASP A 19 4.40 -3.79 12.76
C ASP A 19 2.92 -3.59 12.47
N ALA A 20 2.46 -2.33 12.45
CA ALA A 20 1.07 -1.99 12.14
C ALA A 20 0.65 -2.45 10.73
N ALA A 21 1.50 -2.22 9.71
CA ALA A 21 1.21 -2.70 8.36
C ALA A 21 1.20 -4.24 8.28
N THR A 22 2.13 -4.91 8.97
CA THR A 22 2.18 -6.38 9.03
C THR A 22 0.94 -6.97 9.68
N PHE A 23 0.46 -6.36 10.77
CA PHE A 23 -0.75 -6.78 11.46
C PHE A 23 -2.01 -6.52 10.62
N ARG A 24 -2.14 -5.31 10.06
CA ARG A 24 -3.25 -4.92 9.16
C ARG A 24 -3.41 -5.87 7.97
N ASP A 25 -2.29 -6.34 7.43
CA ASP A 25 -2.26 -7.20 6.25
C ASP A 25 -2.14 -8.68 6.62
N HIS A 26 -2.25 -9.05 7.91
CA HIS A 26 -2.26 -10.43 8.41
C HIS A 26 -1.08 -11.31 7.95
N GLY A 27 0.08 -10.70 7.65
CA GLY A 27 1.21 -11.45 7.10
C GLY A 27 0.96 -12.06 5.70
N VAL A 28 -0.06 -11.59 4.96
CA VAL A 28 -0.37 -12.07 3.61
C VAL A 28 -0.07 -11.01 2.55
N CYS A 29 0.25 -11.44 1.34
CA CYS A 29 0.44 -10.53 0.21
C CYS A 29 -0.90 -9.90 -0.18
N VAL A 30 -1.02 -8.57 -0.13
CA VAL A 30 -2.28 -7.86 -0.43
C VAL A 30 -2.69 -7.95 -1.90
N ARG A 31 -1.77 -8.31 -2.80
CA ARG A 31 -2.04 -8.49 -4.23
C ARG A 31 -2.55 -9.89 -4.57
N CYS A 32 -1.79 -10.93 -4.20
CA CYS A 32 -2.13 -12.31 -4.56
C CYS A 32 -2.87 -13.11 -3.48
N LEU A 33 -3.06 -12.54 -2.28
CA LEU A 33 -3.75 -13.14 -1.13
C LEU A 33 -3.12 -14.45 -0.62
N ARG A 34 -1.83 -14.67 -0.91
CA ARG A 34 -1.12 -15.88 -0.49
C ARG A 34 -0.10 -15.57 0.60
N VAL A 35 0.08 -16.54 1.49
CA VAL A 35 1.30 -16.67 2.29
C VAL A 35 2.41 -17.25 1.42
N HIS A 36 3.64 -16.79 1.62
CA HIS A 36 4.79 -17.25 0.88
C HIS A 36 5.90 -17.67 1.85
N PRO A 37 5.95 -18.94 2.30
CA PRO A 37 6.91 -19.37 3.32
C PRO A 37 8.37 -19.34 2.85
N ILE A 38 8.61 -19.49 1.54
CA ILE A 38 9.96 -19.49 0.96
C ILE A 38 10.45 -18.06 0.68
N TRP A 39 9.62 -17.24 0.03
CA TRP A 39 10.00 -15.90 -0.42
C TRP A 39 9.66 -14.79 0.58
N GLY A 40 8.87 -15.11 1.60
CA GLY A 40 8.34 -14.16 2.55
C GLY A 40 7.34 -13.17 1.94
N VAL A 41 6.81 -12.33 2.83
CA VAL A 41 6.10 -11.10 2.51
C VAL A 41 6.92 -9.93 3.04
N ASN A 42 7.09 -8.91 2.22
CA ASN A 42 7.89 -7.74 2.53
C ASN A 42 7.00 -6.52 2.70
N ARG A 43 7.38 -5.63 3.61
CA ARG A 43 6.72 -4.34 3.82
C ARG A 43 7.22 -3.38 2.75
N ASP A 44 6.45 -3.30 1.66
CA ASP A 44 6.73 -2.51 0.48
C ASP A 44 6.17 -1.09 0.63
N HIS A 45 6.96 -0.09 0.23
CA HIS A 45 6.52 1.30 0.19
C HIS A 45 5.71 1.57 -1.08
N ARG A 46 4.44 1.92 -0.97
CA ARG A 46 3.58 2.26 -2.12
C ARG A 46 4.13 3.46 -2.90
N LYS A 47 4.49 4.54 -2.22
CA LYS A 47 5.34 5.62 -2.73
C LYS A 47 6.79 5.26 -2.49
N GLY A 48 7.56 5.09 -3.56
CA GLY A 48 8.96 4.66 -3.47
C GLY A 48 9.83 5.63 -2.64
N ARG A 49 10.77 5.09 -1.87
CA ARG A 49 11.72 5.89 -1.06
C ARG A 49 12.54 6.88 -1.90
N GLY A 50 12.95 6.48 -3.11
CA GLY A 50 13.71 7.33 -4.02
C GLY A 50 12.98 8.59 -4.51
N VAL A 51 11.65 8.62 -4.38
CA VAL A 51 10.80 9.78 -4.71
C VAL A 51 10.19 10.43 -3.45
N GLY A 52 10.82 10.22 -2.29
CA GLY A 52 10.42 10.85 -1.03
C GLY A 52 9.34 10.09 -0.23
N GLY A 53 9.11 8.81 -0.52
CA GLY A 53 8.22 7.98 0.29
C GLY A 53 8.76 7.71 1.70
N LEU A 54 7.98 8.06 2.73
CA LEU A 54 8.32 7.84 4.14
C LEU A 54 7.89 6.45 4.61
N THR A 55 8.54 5.94 5.66
CA THR A 55 8.16 4.68 6.32
C THR A 55 7.04 4.95 7.34
N VAL A 56 5.83 5.11 6.83
CA VAL A 56 4.59 5.36 7.59
C VAL A 56 3.53 4.33 7.20
N VAL A 57 2.57 4.06 8.09
CA VAL A 57 1.63 2.93 7.97
C VAL A 57 0.83 2.97 6.66
N GLU A 58 0.33 4.15 6.31
CA GLU A 58 -0.47 4.40 5.11
C GLU A 58 0.32 4.25 3.80
N ASN A 59 1.65 4.33 3.88
CA ASN A 59 2.55 4.14 2.76
C ASN A 59 3.10 2.71 2.66
N LEU A 60 2.84 1.84 3.64
CA LEU A 60 3.31 0.46 3.64
C LEU A 60 2.20 -0.50 3.24
N GLN A 61 2.58 -1.59 2.57
CA GLN A 61 1.72 -2.75 2.28
C GLN A 61 2.55 -4.03 2.22
N LEU A 62 1.93 -5.19 2.44
CA LEU A 62 2.63 -6.47 2.29
C LEU A 62 2.57 -7.01 0.86
N LEU A 63 3.73 -7.20 0.23
CA LEU A 63 3.87 -7.88 -1.06
C LEU A 63 4.85 -9.04 -0.95
N CYS A 64 4.55 -10.17 -1.59
CA CYS A 64 5.46 -11.30 -1.65
C CYS A 64 6.64 -11.08 -2.62
N GLY A 65 7.75 -11.75 -2.34
CA GLY A 65 8.98 -11.64 -3.11
C GLY A 65 9.74 -10.33 -2.85
N SER A 66 10.78 -10.08 -3.64
CA SER A 66 11.64 -8.90 -3.53
C SER A 66 11.30 -7.85 -4.60
N GLY A 67 12.03 -6.74 -4.63
CA GLY A 67 11.90 -5.75 -5.71
C GLY A 67 12.11 -6.30 -7.12
N THR A 68 12.53 -7.57 -7.29
CA THR A 68 12.70 -8.25 -8.57
C THR A 68 11.94 -9.58 -8.69
N THR A 69 11.28 -10.06 -7.63
CA THR A 69 10.55 -11.34 -7.64
C THR A 69 9.14 -11.21 -7.04
N GLY A 70 8.23 -12.11 -7.41
CA GLY A 70 6.87 -12.12 -6.85
C GLY A 70 6.05 -10.87 -7.17
N CYS A 71 5.08 -10.57 -6.31
CA CYS A 71 4.19 -9.40 -6.51
C CYS A 71 4.93 -8.07 -6.31
N HIS A 72 5.94 -8.05 -5.44
CA HIS A 72 6.80 -6.88 -5.26
C HIS A 72 7.61 -6.62 -6.55
N GLY A 73 8.20 -7.66 -7.14
CA GLY A 73 8.90 -7.56 -8.42
C GLY A 73 7.98 -7.11 -9.56
N TRP A 74 6.77 -7.67 -9.64
CA TRP A 74 5.78 -7.21 -10.63
C TRP A 74 5.51 -5.71 -10.50
N LYS A 75 5.30 -5.19 -9.28
CA LYS A 75 5.06 -3.77 -9.04
C LYS A 75 6.23 -2.91 -9.53
N SER A 76 7.47 -3.33 -9.26
CA SER A 76 8.67 -2.62 -9.71
C SER A 76 8.81 -2.59 -11.23
N SER A 77 8.47 -3.69 -11.91
CA SER A 77 8.60 -3.82 -13.36
C SER A 77 7.41 -3.22 -14.15
N HIS A 78 6.27 -2.97 -13.50
CA HIS A 78 5.05 -2.45 -14.14
C HIS A 78 4.53 -1.20 -13.41
N PRO A 79 5.32 -0.10 -13.34
CA PRO A 79 4.97 1.06 -12.53
C PRO A 79 3.65 1.72 -12.95
N ALA A 80 3.34 1.81 -14.25
CA ALA A 80 2.09 2.40 -14.74
C ALA A 80 0.86 1.57 -14.33
N GLU A 81 0.94 0.24 -14.43
CA GLU A 81 -0.11 -0.67 -13.98
C GLU A 81 -0.23 -0.64 -12.46
N ALA A 82 0.89 -0.60 -11.72
CA ALA A 82 0.87 -0.52 -10.27
C ALA A 82 0.19 0.75 -9.76
N LEU A 83 0.37 1.89 -10.44
CA LEU A 83 -0.30 3.14 -10.12
C LEU A 83 -1.82 3.02 -10.32
N THR A 84 -2.25 2.56 -11.49
CA THR A 84 -3.68 2.45 -11.85
C THR A 84 -4.42 1.34 -11.09
N SER A 85 -3.70 0.32 -10.63
CA SER A 85 -4.26 -0.79 -9.84
C SER A 85 -4.16 -0.60 -8.33
N GLY A 86 -3.65 0.54 -7.85
CA GLY A 86 -3.62 0.88 -6.41
C GLY A 86 -2.46 0.32 -5.60
N TYR A 87 -1.47 -0.31 -6.24
CA TYR A 87 -0.30 -0.87 -5.55
C TYR A 87 0.89 0.10 -5.51
N ALA A 88 0.80 1.26 -6.17
CA ALA A 88 1.81 2.31 -6.09
C ALA A 88 1.16 3.70 -5.92
N VAL A 89 1.94 4.66 -5.44
CA VAL A 89 1.55 6.07 -5.31
C VAL A 89 2.53 6.94 -6.12
N PRO A 90 2.06 7.89 -6.94
CA PRO A 90 2.92 8.82 -7.66
C PRO A 90 3.80 9.66 -6.72
N GLY A 91 4.95 10.11 -7.23
CA GLY A 91 5.88 10.94 -6.45
C GLY A 91 5.27 12.24 -5.90
N TYR A 92 4.26 12.80 -6.56
CA TYR A 92 3.58 14.04 -6.14
C TYR A 92 2.45 13.81 -5.14
N ALA A 93 1.92 12.59 -5.04
CA ALA A 93 0.73 12.30 -4.26
C ALA A 93 1.07 11.92 -2.81
N ASP A 94 0.09 12.10 -1.93
CA ASP A 94 0.13 11.67 -0.54
C ASP A 94 -0.46 10.25 -0.40
N PRO A 95 0.30 9.27 0.12
CA PRO A 95 -0.19 7.91 0.35
C PRO A 95 -1.44 7.81 1.24
N LEU A 96 -1.69 8.79 2.11
CA LEU A 96 -2.85 8.83 3.01
C LEU A 96 -4.18 9.02 2.25
N VAL A 97 -4.14 9.71 1.13
CA VAL A 97 -5.33 10.03 0.31
C VAL A 97 -5.33 9.33 -1.05
N TRP A 98 -4.20 8.71 -1.45
CA TRP A 98 -4.12 7.92 -2.67
C TRP A 98 -4.73 6.53 -2.46
N PRO A 99 -5.66 6.07 -3.31
CA PRO A 99 -6.32 4.77 -3.15
C PRO A 99 -5.34 3.58 -3.20
N ALA A 100 -5.58 2.63 -2.31
CA ALA A 100 -4.93 1.32 -2.29
C ALA A 100 -5.91 0.22 -2.70
N ARG A 101 -5.36 -0.92 -3.12
CA ARG A 101 -6.15 -2.11 -3.47
C ARG A 101 -5.83 -3.24 -2.51
N ARG A 102 -6.85 -3.89 -1.95
CA ARG A 102 -6.70 -5.06 -1.07
C ARG A 102 -7.87 -6.02 -1.20
N TRP A 103 -7.68 -7.21 -0.65
CA TRP A 103 -8.76 -8.18 -0.45
C TRP A 103 -9.42 -7.99 0.91
N VAL A 104 -10.74 -8.17 0.94
CA VAL A 104 -11.55 -8.21 2.17
C VAL A 104 -12.37 -9.48 2.20
N THR A 105 -12.46 -10.08 3.38
CA THR A 105 -13.30 -11.26 3.64
C THR A 105 -14.73 -10.80 3.87
N THR A 106 -15.68 -11.40 3.18
CA THR A 106 -17.11 -11.15 3.36
C THR A 106 -17.64 -11.94 4.56
N VAL A 107 -18.83 -11.58 5.03
CA VAL A 107 -19.53 -12.34 6.08
C VAL A 107 -19.79 -13.81 5.71
N MET A 108 -19.75 -14.15 4.42
CA MET A 108 -19.92 -15.51 3.91
C MET A 108 -18.59 -16.27 3.74
N GLY A 109 -17.47 -15.69 4.19
CA GLY A 109 -16.14 -16.31 4.05
C GLY A 109 -15.55 -16.27 2.64
N THR A 110 -16.21 -15.60 1.70
CA THR A 110 -15.63 -15.32 0.37
C THR A 110 -14.73 -14.10 0.43
N VAL A 111 -13.94 -13.86 -0.61
CA VAL A 111 -13.07 -12.68 -0.70
C VAL A 111 -13.42 -11.85 -1.91
N ARG A 112 -13.37 -10.53 -1.77
CA ARG A 112 -13.50 -9.58 -2.88
C ARG A 112 -12.42 -8.52 -2.80
N GLN A 113 -12.06 -7.97 -3.94
CA GLN A 113 -11.08 -6.90 -4.02
C GLN A 113 -11.80 -5.56 -3.92
N VAL A 114 -11.26 -4.65 -3.11
CA VAL A 114 -11.84 -3.34 -2.85
C VAL A 114 -10.79 -2.24 -2.91
N TRP A 115 -11.26 -1.03 -3.15
CA TRP A 115 -10.46 0.17 -2.94
C TRP A 115 -10.51 0.59 -1.49
N VAL A 116 -9.38 1.03 -0.96
CA VAL A 116 -9.30 1.53 0.41
C VAL A 116 -8.39 2.75 0.52
N LEU A 117 -8.55 3.50 1.61
CA LEU A 117 -7.54 4.40 2.12
C LEU A 117 -6.91 3.78 3.36
N TYR A 118 -5.59 3.65 3.38
CA TYR A 118 -4.88 3.22 4.59
C TYR A 118 -4.75 4.38 5.57
N ARG A 119 -4.92 4.09 6.87
CA ARG A 119 -4.88 5.08 7.95
C ARG A 119 -3.62 4.95 8.79
N HIS A 120 -3.28 6.03 9.49
CA HIS A 120 -2.09 6.11 10.35
C HIS A 120 -2.09 5.07 11.48
N ASP A 121 -3.27 4.66 11.96
CA ASP A 121 -3.45 3.69 13.04
C ASP A 121 -3.41 2.22 12.56
N GLY A 122 -3.17 1.98 11.28
CA GLY A 122 -3.19 0.64 10.70
C GLY A 122 -4.56 0.14 10.31
N THR A 123 -5.61 0.95 10.44
CA THR A 123 -6.92 0.64 9.87
C THR A 123 -6.99 1.06 8.40
N TRP A 124 -8.14 0.82 7.79
CA TRP A 124 -8.43 1.20 6.43
C TRP A 124 -9.91 1.49 6.26
N ASP A 125 -10.23 2.44 5.39
CA ASP A 125 -11.60 2.75 5.01
C ASP A 125 -11.85 2.26 3.59
N GLU A 126 -12.91 1.48 3.39
CA GLU A 126 -13.36 1.11 2.05
C GLU A 126 -13.91 2.33 1.32
N ILE A 127 -13.51 2.49 0.06
CA ILE A 127 -14.02 3.54 -0.82
C ILE A 127 -14.60 2.93 -2.10
N THR A 128 -15.48 3.69 -2.74
CA THR A 128 -16.12 3.25 -4.00
C THR A 128 -15.14 3.34 -5.18
N ASP A 129 -15.42 2.60 -6.26
CA ASP A 129 -14.66 2.73 -7.51
C ASP A 129 -14.67 4.18 -8.04
N LYS A 130 -15.80 4.87 -7.91
CA LYS A 130 -15.94 6.28 -8.31
C LYS A 130 -15.01 7.20 -7.51
N ASP A 131 -14.95 7.02 -6.18
CA ASP A 131 -14.05 7.81 -5.32
C ASP A 131 -12.58 7.50 -5.61
N ALA A 132 -12.25 6.22 -5.86
CA ALA A 132 -10.89 5.84 -6.22
C ALA A 132 -10.43 6.50 -7.54
N VAL A 133 -11.28 6.46 -8.58
CA VAL A 133 -11.00 7.10 -9.87
C VAL A 133 -10.81 8.61 -9.70
N TRP A 134 -11.72 9.26 -8.98
CA TRP A 134 -11.67 10.70 -8.72
C TRP A 134 -10.36 11.11 -8.02
N ARG A 135 -9.95 10.38 -6.98
CA ARG A 135 -8.68 10.61 -6.28
C ARG A 135 -7.46 10.37 -7.16
N MET A 136 -7.47 9.33 -7.99
CA MET A 136 -6.35 9.01 -8.87
C MET A 136 -6.18 9.99 -10.04
N GLN A 137 -7.23 10.74 -10.40
CA GLN A 137 -7.17 11.80 -11.40
C GLN A 137 -6.60 13.12 -10.85
N GLY A 138 -6.34 13.20 -9.54
CA GLY A 138 -5.76 14.39 -8.90
C GLY A 138 -6.78 15.47 -8.55
N GLU A 139 -8.07 15.10 -8.45
CA GLU A 139 -9.16 16.03 -8.14
C GLU A 139 -9.52 16.08 -6.64
N ALA A 140 -8.77 15.36 -5.79
CA ALA A 140 -9.05 15.15 -4.36
C ALA A 140 -8.13 15.88 -3.39
#